data_AF-A0A8H6GGP6-F1
#
_entry.id   AF-A0A8H6GGP6-F1
#
_cell.length_a   1.000
_cell.length_b   1.000
_cell.length_c   1.000
_cell.angle_alpha   90.00
_cell.angle_beta   90.00
_cell.angle_gamma   90.00
#
_symmetry.space_group_name_H-M   'P 1'
#
loop_
_entity.id
_entity.type
_entity.pdbx_description
1 polymer ?
#
loop_
_entity_poly.entity_id
_entity_poly.type
_entity_poly.pdbx_seq_one_letter_code
_entity_poly.pdbx_strand_id
1 'polypeptide(L)'
;MSQKNGILSVICAGRKRNHEFSELARALIVQVVESGRSYRDVAEEAGCSPAAIFKIFQRWKTHQTLDKKCRSGRSRKLTVQQIRWRNLTDDNTPSNQVPLRSQMEGYAENSTI
;
A
#
# COMPACT_ATOMS: atom_id res chain seq x y z
N MET A 1 -26.63 -28.44 2.17
CA MET A 1 -25.68 -27.42 2.67
C MET A 1 -26.24 -26.85 3.95
N SER A 2 -25.58 -27.06 5.09
CA SER A 2 -26.07 -26.56 6.38
C SER A 2 -25.90 -25.04 6.43
N GLN A 3 -27.00 -24.30 6.56
CA GLN A 3 -26.95 -22.84 6.73
C GLN A 3 -26.52 -22.54 8.16
N LYS A 4 -25.22 -22.28 8.34
CA LYS A 4 -24.68 -21.77 9.61
C LYS A 4 -25.06 -20.28 9.69
N ASN A 5 -26.13 -19.96 10.43
CA ASN A 5 -26.64 -18.61 10.69
C ASN A 5 -25.74 -17.83 11.67
N GLY A 6 -24.44 -17.78 11.39
CA GLY A 6 -23.47 -17.08 12.23
C GLY A 6 -23.36 -15.60 11.88
N ILE A 7 -22.98 -14.77 12.85
CA ILE A 7 -22.83 -13.32 12.64
C ILE A 7 -21.80 -13.00 11.55
N LEU A 8 -20.77 -13.85 11.41
CA LEU A 8 -19.76 -13.71 10.37
C LEU A 8 -20.37 -13.89 8.97
N SER A 9 -21.33 -14.81 8.83
CA SER A 9 -22.06 -15.04 7.58
C SER A 9 -22.85 -13.80 7.17
N VAL A 10 -23.57 -13.17 8.11
CA VAL A 10 -24.35 -11.95 7.86
C VAL A 10 -23.44 -10.81 7.40
N ILE A 11 -22.32 -10.60 8.08
CA ILE A 11 -21.37 -9.54 7.73
C ILE A 11 -20.70 -9.80 6.37
N CYS A 12 -20.51 -11.06 6.00
CA CYS A 12 -19.89 -11.45 4.73
C CYS A 12 -20.88 -11.58 3.55
N ALA A 13 -22.20 -11.59 3.80
CA ALA A 13 -23.23 -11.89 2.81
C ALA A 13 -23.23 -10.96 1.58
N GLY A 14 -22.80 -9.70 1.74
CA GLY A 14 -22.73 -8.71 0.65
C GLY A 14 -21.38 -8.61 -0.06
N ARG A 15 -20.41 -9.48 0.22
CA ARG A 15 -19.05 -9.34 -0.29
C ARG A 15 -18.97 -9.62 -1.79
N LYS A 16 -18.56 -8.61 -2.57
CA LYS A 16 -18.28 -8.76 -4.01
C LYS A 16 -17.02 -9.60 -4.26
N ARG A 17 -16.97 -10.30 -5.40
CA ARG A 17 -15.76 -11.01 -5.85
C ARG A 17 -14.59 -10.03 -5.99
N ASN A 18 -13.38 -10.49 -5.70
CA ASN A 18 -12.13 -9.71 -5.76
C ASN A 18 -12.07 -8.46 -4.86
N HIS A 19 -13.06 -8.27 -3.99
CA HIS A 19 -13.01 -7.29 -2.92
C HIS A 19 -12.44 -7.92 -1.66
N GLU A 20 -11.68 -7.10 -0.93
CA GLU A 20 -11.14 -7.46 0.37
C GLU A 20 -12.26 -7.51 1.42
N PHE A 21 -11.98 -8.21 2.52
CA PHE A 21 -12.88 -8.24 3.66
C PHE A 21 -12.95 -6.86 4.32
N SER A 22 -14.14 -6.50 4.82
CA SER A 22 -14.28 -5.34 5.70
C SER A 22 -13.39 -5.50 6.94
N GLU A 23 -13.04 -4.38 7.57
CA GLU A 23 -12.26 -4.39 8.80
C GLU A 23 -12.97 -5.18 9.91
N LEU A 24 -14.28 -4.95 10.09
CA LEU A 24 -15.13 -5.71 11.03
C LEU A 24 -15.08 -7.21 10.76
N ALA A 25 -15.20 -7.63 9.50
CA ALA A 25 -15.13 -9.06 9.17
C ALA A 25 -13.76 -9.65 9.52
N ARG A 26 -12.67 -8.90 9.28
CA ARG A 26 -11.30 -9.34 9.62
C ARG A 26 -11.10 -9.42 11.13
N ALA A 27 -11.60 -8.46 11.90
CA ALA A 27 -11.56 -8.47 13.36
C ALA A 27 -12.24 -9.72 13.92
N LEU A 28 -13.46 -10.01 13.46
CA LEU A 28 -14.22 -11.19 13.88
C LEU A 28 -13.54 -12.49 13.49
N ILE A 29 -13.00 -12.58 12.27
CA ILE A 29 -12.23 -13.74 11.83
C ILE A 29 -11.04 -14.00 12.76
N VAL A 30 -10.28 -12.95 13.10
CA VAL A 30 -9.14 -13.07 14.01
C VAL A 30 -9.60 -13.56 15.38
N GLN A 31 -10.61 -12.91 15.97
CA GLN A 31 -11.13 -13.27 17.30
C GLN A 31 -11.61 -14.73 17.35
N VAL A 32 -12.35 -15.17 16.34
CA VAL A 32 -12.91 -16.52 16.26
C VAL A 32 -11.83 -17.59 16.07
N VAL A 33 -10.76 -17.27 15.33
CA VAL A 33 -9.61 -18.15 15.18
C VAL A 33 -8.79 -18.21 16.47
N GLU A 34 -8.59 -17.08 17.15
CA GLU A 34 -7.88 -17.04 18.45
C GLU A 34 -8.64 -17.82 19.53
N SER A 35 -9.97 -17.86 19.47
CA SER A 35 -10.78 -18.70 20.35
C SER A 35 -10.69 -20.21 20.03
N GLY A 36 -9.84 -20.61 19.08
CA GLY A 36 -9.54 -22.01 18.77
C GLY A 36 -10.42 -22.66 17.71
N ARG A 37 -11.29 -21.92 17.00
CA ARG A 37 -12.06 -22.50 15.90
C ARG A 37 -11.17 -22.80 14.70
N SER A 38 -11.49 -23.89 13.98
CA SER A 38 -10.73 -24.29 12.81
C SER A 38 -10.90 -23.31 11.65
N TYR A 39 -9.85 -23.12 10.85
CA TYR A 39 -9.93 -22.25 9.65
C TYR A 39 -11.02 -22.70 8.67
N ARG A 40 -11.29 -24.02 8.61
CA ARG A 40 -12.31 -24.59 7.73
C ARG A 40 -13.71 -24.19 8.16
N ASP A 41 -14.02 -24.29 9.44
CA ASP A 41 -15.33 -23.92 9.98
C ASP A 41 -15.62 -22.43 9.79
N VAL A 42 -14.62 -21.58 10.04
CA VAL A 42 -14.72 -20.13 9.85
C VAL A 42 -14.90 -19.77 8.37
N ALA A 43 -14.20 -20.49 7.47
CA ALA A 43 -14.31 -20.27 6.04
C ALA A 43 -15.67 -20.68 5.47
N GLU A 44 -16.24 -21.79 5.95
CA GLU A 44 -17.60 -22.21 5.59
C GLU A 44 -18.64 -21.17 6.03
N GLU A 45 -18.51 -20.62 7.23
CA GLU A 45 -19.40 -19.57 7.74
C GLU A 45 -19.26 -18.25 6.97
N ALA A 46 -18.03 -17.86 6.63
CA ALA A 46 -17.73 -16.64 5.87
C ALA A 46 -17.95 -16.76 4.35
N GLY A 47 -18.24 -17.96 3.83
CA GLY A 47 -18.40 -18.22 2.41
C GLY A 47 -17.11 -17.96 1.59
N CYS A 48 -15.96 -18.36 2.11
CA CYS A 48 -14.66 -18.18 1.44
C CYS A 48 -13.77 -19.42 1.52
N SER A 49 -12.56 -19.35 0.96
CA SER A 49 -11.59 -20.45 1.09
C SER A 49 -10.90 -20.42 2.46
N PRO A 50 -10.53 -21.58 3.05
CA PRO A 50 -9.73 -21.64 4.27
C PRO A 50 -8.40 -20.91 4.15
N ALA A 51 -7.81 -20.89 2.96
CA ALA A 51 -6.60 -20.14 2.66
C ALA A 51 -6.78 -18.61 2.82
N ALA A 52 -7.98 -18.07 2.55
CA ALA A 52 -8.26 -16.66 2.76
C ALA A 52 -8.27 -16.31 4.26
N ILE A 53 -8.92 -17.16 5.07
CA ILE A 53 -8.92 -17.04 6.54
C ILE A 53 -7.50 -17.13 7.09
N PHE A 54 -6.73 -18.12 6.66
CA PHE A 54 -5.33 -18.29 7.05
C PHE A 54 -4.50 -17.03 6.73
N LYS A 55 -4.64 -16.46 5.54
CA LYS A 55 -3.90 -15.24 5.15
C LYS A 55 -4.27 -14.02 6.01
N ILE A 56 -5.54 -13.89 6.39
CA ILE A 56 -6.00 -12.81 7.28
C ILE A 56 -5.34 -12.99 8.66
N PHE A 57 -5.42 -14.19 9.21
CA PHE A 57 -4.86 -14.48 10.52
C PHE A 57 -3.33 -14.40 10.56
N GLN A 58 -2.65 -14.89 9.53
CA GLN A 58 -1.20 -14.79 9.41
C GLN A 58 -0.75 -13.33 9.33
N ARG A 59 -1.48 -12.48 8.59
CA ARG A 59 -1.21 -11.03 8.55
C ARG A 59 -1.36 -10.40 9.93
N TRP A 60 -2.41 -10.74 10.67
CA TRP A 60 -2.59 -10.29 12.04
C TRP A 60 -1.40 -10.71 12.92
N LYS A 61 -0.99 -11.98 12.88
CA LYS A 61 0.17 -12.46 13.64
C LYS A 61 1.47 -11.71 13.31
N THR A 62 1.72 -11.44 12.02
CA THR A 62 2.97 -10.78 11.59
C THR A 62 2.98 -9.28 11.85
N HIS A 63 1.86 -8.60 11.62
CA HIS A 63 1.82 -7.13 11.56
C HIS A 63 0.94 -6.48 12.61
N GLN A 64 0.17 -7.26 13.38
CA GLN A 64 -0.75 -6.77 14.43
C GLN A 64 -1.67 -5.65 13.93
N THR A 65 -2.11 -5.75 12.66
CA THR A 65 -2.98 -4.78 12.02
C THR A 65 -4.10 -5.48 11.27
N LEU A 66 -5.28 -4.85 11.34
CA LEU A 66 -6.46 -5.18 10.55
C LEU A 66 -6.55 -4.29 9.31
N ASP A 67 -5.52 -3.54 8.93
CA ASP A 67 -5.57 -2.69 7.74
C ASP A 67 -5.30 -3.45 6.46
N LYS A 68 -5.90 -2.95 5.38
CA LYS A 68 -5.59 -3.44 4.04
C LYS A 68 -4.22 -2.92 3.63
N LYS A 69 -3.42 -3.77 2.98
CA LYS A 69 -2.18 -3.30 2.36
C LYS A 69 -2.53 -2.42 1.16
N CYS A 70 -1.93 -1.24 1.06
CA CYS A 70 -1.98 -0.48 -0.18
C CYS A 70 -1.47 -1.34 -1.34
N ARG A 71 -2.23 -1.40 -2.43
CA ARG A 71 -1.79 -2.10 -3.63
C ARG A 71 -0.58 -1.37 -4.19
N SER A 72 0.54 -2.07 -4.28
CA SER A 72 1.73 -1.54 -4.96
C SER A 72 1.47 -1.54 -6.46
N GLY A 73 1.44 -0.36 -7.06
CA GLY A 73 1.49 -0.19 -8.51
C GLY A 73 2.93 -0.24 -9.02
N ARG A 74 3.09 -0.24 -10.35
CA ARG A 74 4.40 -0.02 -10.98
C ARG A 74 4.95 1.32 -10.50
N SER A 75 6.22 1.36 -10.08
CA SER A 75 6.88 2.61 -9.75
C SER A 75 6.84 3.59 -10.94
N ARG A 76 6.80 4.88 -10.64
CA ARG A 76 6.85 5.91 -11.69
C ARG A 76 8.19 5.80 -12.41
N LYS A 77 8.19 5.98 -13.74
CA LYS A 77 9.42 6.01 -14.54
C LYS A 77 10.36 7.15 -14.12
N LEU A 78 9.77 8.30 -13.78
CA LEU A 78 10.50 9.47 -13.30
C LEU A 78 10.44 9.55 -11.78
N THR A 79 11.56 9.94 -11.18
CA THR A 79 11.62 10.28 -9.75
C THR A 79 10.83 11.56 -9.48
N VAL A 80 10.46 11.79 -8.22
CA VAL A 80 9.77 13.03 -7.80
C VAL A 80 10.62 14.26 -8.13
N GLN A 81 11.94 14.16 -8.01
CA GLN A 81 12.87 15.23 -8.38
C GLN A 81 12.86 15.49 -9.89
N GLN A 82 12.89 14.45 -10.73
CA GLN A 82 12.83 14.62 -12.18
C GLN A 82 11.51 15.22 -12.65
N ILE A 83 10.38 14.84 -12.03
CA ILE A 83 9.08 15.46 -12.29
C ILE A 83 9.11 16.94 -11.89
N ARG A 84 9.68 17.26 -10.73
CA ARG A 84 9.83 18.65 -10.26
C ARG A 84 10.68 19.47 -11.24
N TRP A 85 11.85 18.95 -11.64
CA TRP A 85 12.73 19.59 -12.62
C TRP A 85 12.02 19.82 -13.95
N ARG A 86 11.35 18.81 -14.50
CA ARG A 86 10.59 18.92 -15.75
C ARG A 86 9.51 20.02 -15.65
N ASN A 87 8.72 20.01 -14.59
CA ASN A 87 7.65 20.99 -14.41
C ASN A 87 8.20 22.42 -14.19
N LEU A 88 9.40 22.59 -13.62
CA LEU A 88 10.06 23.89 -13.53
C LEU A 88 10.54 24.42 -14.90
N THR A 89 10.85 23.51 -15.84
CA THR A 89 11.38 23.87 -17.17
C THR A 89 10.32 24.03 -18.25
N ASP A 90 9.11 23.50 -18.04
CA ASP A 90 8.03 23.47 -19.04
C ASP A 90 7.26 24.80 -19.17
N ASP A 91 7.41 25.74 -18.22
CA ASP A 91 6.78 27.06 -18.25
C ASP A 91 7.74 28.12 -18.82
N ASN A 92 7.64 28.41 -20.13
CA ASN A 92 8.08 29.67 -20.78
C ASN A 92 9.41 30.29 -20.32
N THR A 93 10.47 29.49 -20.11
CA THR A 93 11.79 30.07 -19.82
C THR A 93 12.51 30.33 -21.15
N PRO A 94 12.75 31.60 -21.57
CA PRO A 94 13.63 31.84 -22.70
C PRO A 94 15.00 31.26 -22.34
N SER A 95 15.57 30.49 -23.26
CA SER A 95 16.85 29.81 -23.10
C SER A 95 17.98 30.82 -22.92
N ASN A 96 18.16 31.35 -21.72
CA ASN A 96 19.42 31.96 -21.36
C ASN A 96 20.38 30.81 -21.08
N GLN A 97 21.21 30.53 -22.09
CA GLN A 97 22.35 29.63 -21.96
C GLN A 97 23.15 30.07 -20.73
N VAL A 98 23.11 29.28 -19.65
CA VAL A 98 24.02 29.48 -18.53
C VAL A 98 25.40 29.01 -19.02
N PRO A 99 26.41 29.89 -19.16
CA PRO A 99 27.73 29.45 -19.54
C PRO A 99 28.36 28.79 -18.30
N LEU A 100 28.53 27.47 -18.34
CA LEU A 100 29.21 26.65 -17.33
C LEU A 100 30.66 27.06 -17.02
N ARG A 101 31.19 28.11 -17.67
CA ARG A 101 32.62 28.44 -17.66
C ARG A 101 33.00 29.74 -16.94
N SER A 102 32.09 30.69 -16.70
CA SER A 102 32.48 32.02 -16.18
C SER A 102 32.50 32.16 -14.66
N GLN A 103 32.22 31.11 -13.88
CA GLN A 103 32.28 31.17 -12.41
C GLN A 103 33.57 30.61 -11.79
N MET A 104 34.52 30.08 -12.58
CA MET A 104 35.81 29.58 -12.06
C MET A 104 36.99 30.52 -12.24
N GLU A 105 36.90 31.57 -13.06
CA GLU A 105 38.05 32.46 -13.36
C GLU A 105 38.23 33.61 -12.34
N GLY A 106 37.35 33.73 -11.33
CA GLY A 106 37.38 34.85 -10.37
C GLY A 106 38.18 34.64 -9.08
N TYR A 107 38.80 33.47 -8.85
CA TYR A 107 39.49 33.16 -7.59
C TYR A 107 41.02 33.08 -7.68
N ALA A 108 41.61 33.47 -8.81
CA ALA A 108 43.05 33.34 -9.04
C ALA A 108 43.77 34.68 -9.24
N GLU A 109 43.42 35.73 -8.50
CA GLU A 109 44.22 36.96 -8.47
C GLU A 109 43.99 37.67 -7.13
N ASN A 110 45.07 37.94 -6.39
CA ASN A 110 45.16 38.66 -5.10
C ASN A 110 45.42 37.79 -3.86
N SER A 111 46.64 37.25 -3.76
CA SER A 111 47.35 37.09 -2.48
C SER A 111 48.86 37.08 -2.76
N THR A 112 49.39 38.28 -3.02
CA THR A 112 50.82 38.58 -3.00
C THR A 112 51.01 39.74 -2.04
N ILE A 113 51.51 39.47 -0.84
CA ILE A 113 52.49 40.29 -0.09
C ILE A 113 53.37 39.30 0.69
#